data_AF-A0A2G2WPA0-F1
#
_entry.id   AF-A0A2G2WPA0-F1
#
_cell.length_a   1.000
_cell.length_b   1.000
_cell.length_c   1.000
_cell.angle_alpha   90.00
_cell.angle_beta   90.00
_cell.angle_gamma   90.00
#
_symmetry.space_group_name_H-M   'P 1'
#
loop_
_entity.id
_entity.type
_entity.pdbx_description
1 polymer ?
#
loop_
_entity_poly.entity_id
_entity_poly.type
_entity_poly.pdbx_seq_one_letter_code
_entity_poly.pdbx_strand_id
1 'polypeptide(L)'
;MLKSSKYFRSSLGERNFWGFTKCFIEEKREDEAADWWPSWTSLRPLDVSPGYVDEQFVELEELQDDATPNFVEEVVSLFYEDSARLIHAIDQSLENHPIDFAKLDNYMYQFKGSSSSIGAKKVKTECTQFMEYCRAQNVEGCKRTFQQLKGEYTTLQRKLEIYFQ
;
A
#
# COMPACT_ATOMS: atom_id res chain seq x y z
N MET A 1 7.80 -28.83 5.22
CA MET A 1 7.78 -28.73 3.75
C MET A 1 6.48 -29.29 3.19
N LEU A 2 5.88 -28.57 2.24
CA LEU A 2 4.83 -28.99 1.30
C LEU A 2 3.44 -29.37 1.86
N LYS A 3 2.65 -28.38 2.31
CA LYS A 3 1.17 -28.50 2.31
C LYS A 3 0.37 -27.25 1.91
N SER A 4 0.93 -26.04 1.81
CA SER A 4 0.10 -24.85 1.53
C SER A 4 -0.25 -24.60 0.06
N SER A 5 0.59 -25.00 -0.89
CA SER A 5 0.41 -24.60 -2.31
C SER A 5 -0.87 -25.17 -2.96
N LYS A 6 -1.36 -26.34 -2.52
CA LYS A 6 -2.61 -26.91 -3.06
C LYS A 6 -3.90 -26.31 -2.50
N TYR A 7 -3.87 -25.66 -1.33
CA TYR A 7 -5.05 -25.00 -0.76
C TYR A 7 -5.28 -23.60 -1.36
N PHE A 8 -4.22 -22.95 -1.83
CA PHE A 8 -4.27 -21.60 -2.39
C PHE A 8 -5.10 -21.52 -3.68
N ARG A 9 -5.04 -22.55 -4.54
CA ARG A 9 -5.75 -22.58 -5.83
C ARG A 9 -7.25 -22.92 -5.75
N SER A 10 -7.71 -23.46 -4.61
CA SER A 10 -9.11 -23.88 -4.42
C SER A 10 -10.05 -22.74 -4.00
N SER A 11 -9.52 -21.59 -3.59
CA SER A 11 -10.32 -20.47 -3.04
C SER A 11 -10.40 -19.25 -3.96
N LEU A 12 -9.92 -19.36 -5.20
CA LEU A 12 -10.10 -18.37 -6.28
C LEU A 12 -11.50 -18.45 -6.92
N GLY A 13 -12.50 -18.86 -6.14
CA GLY A 13 -13.91 -18.70 -6.47
C GLY A 13 -14.44 -17.51 -5.70
N GLU A 14 -14.66 -16.41 -6.43
CA GLU A 14 -15.55 -15.30 -6.07
C GLU A 14 -15.52 -14.90 -4.59
N ARG A 15 -14.62 -14.00 -4.17
CA ARG A 15 -14.80 -13.16 -2.98
C ARG A 15 -13.74 -12.06 -2.91
N ASN A 16 -14.22 -10.83 -3.08
CA ASN A 16 -13.67 -9.52 -2.71
C ASN A 16 -12.26 -9.50 -2.11
N PHE A 17 -11.35 -8.74 -2.75
CA PHE A 17 -10.00 -8.35 -2.35
C PHE A 17 -9.81 -8.09 -0.83
N TRP A 18 -10.85 -7.58 -0.16
CA TRP A 18 -10.94 -7.35 1.29
C TRP A 18 -10.83 -8.60 2.19
N GLY A 19 -11.04 -9.81 1.65
CA GLY A 19 -10.87 -11.05 2.41
C GLY A 19 -9.41 -11.53 2.50
N PHE A 20 -8.57 -11.14 1.55
CA PHE A 20 -7.20 -11.64 1.42
C PHE A 20 -6.25 -10.98 2.43
N THR A 21 -6.41 -9.67 2.65
CA THR A 21 -5.61 -8.87 3.60
C THR A 21 -5.96 -9.12 5.06
N LYS A 22 -7.16 -9.66 5.37
CA LYS A 22 -7.58 -9.90 6.77
C LYS A 22 -7.08 -11.21 7.37
N CYS A 23 -6.67 -12.19 6.55
CA CYS A 23 -6.11 -13.46 7.04
C CYS A 23 -4.60 -13.42 7.31
N PHE A 24 -3.89 -12.40 6.81
CA PHE A 24 -2.42 -12.35 6.88
C PHE A 24 -1.88 -11.54 8.06
N ILE A 25 -2.74 -10.80 8.76
CA ILE A 25 -2.40 -9.97 9.92
C ILE A 25 -2.73 -10.74 11.19
N GLU A 26 -1.91 -11.71 11.56
CA GLU A 26 -1.63 -12.05 12.96
C GLU A 26 -0.56 -13.14 12.99
N GLU A 27 0.38 -12.97 13.92
CA GLU A 27 1.50 -13.86 14.23
C GLU A 27 2.79 -13.58 13.45
N LYS A 28 3.66 -12.74 14.04
CA LYS A 28 5.00 -13.16 14.50
C LYS A 28 5.53 -12.30 15.66
N ARG A 29 6.19 -12.97 16.60
CA ARG A 29 6.80 -12.45 17.85
C ARG A 29 8.06 -11.61 17.58
N GLU A 30 8.24 -10.54 18.37
CA GLU A 30 9.28 -9.51 18.27
C GLU A 30 10.66 -9.84 18.89
N ASP A 31 11.00 -11.10 19.21
CA ASP A 31 12.16 -11.35 20.09
C ASP A 31 13.49 -11.72 19.38
N GLU A 32 13.58 -11.73 18.05
CA GLU A 32 14.81 -12.13 17.32
C GLU A 32 15.20 -11.20 16.15
N ALA A 33 14.86 -9.91 16.19
CA ALA A 33 15.11 -9.01 15.05
C ALA A 33 16.49 -8.31 15.04
N ALA A 34 17.38 -8.58 16.00
CA ALA A 34 18.62 -7.79 16.16
C ALA A 34 19.91 -8.43 15.60
N ASP A 35 19.93 -9.73 15.28
CA ASP A 35 21.18 -10.45 14.92
C ASP A 35 21.20 -10.99 13.48
N TRP A 36 20.13 -10.79 12.72
CA TRP A 36 20.03 -11.15 11.31
C TRP A 36 19.67 -9.92 10.46
N TRP A 37 20.52 -8.89 10.42
CA TRP A 37 20.50 -7.98 9.27
C TRP A 37 21.44 -8.52 8.19
N PRO A 38 20.97 -9.33 7.22
CA PRO A 38 21.88 -10.06 6.36
C PRO A 38 22.00 -9.36 5.00
N SER A 39 23.08 -9.72 4.31
CA SER A 39 23.58 -9.38 2.97
C SER A 39 22.59 -9.05 1.81
N TRP A 40 21.27 -9.17 1.96
CA TRP A 40 20.27 -8.98 0.89
C TRP A 40 20.09 -7.51 0.46
N THR A 41 20.50 -6.56 1.32
CA THR A 41 20.56 -5.12 0.98
C THR A 41 21.40 -4.81 -0.27
N SER A 42 22.29 -5.73 -0.67
CA SER A 42 23.22 -5.51 -1.79
C SER A 42 22.64 -5.86 -3.17
N LEU A 43 21.44 -6.45 -3.24
CA LEU A 43 20.76 -6.82 -4.50
C LEU A 43 19.47 -6.01 -4.74
N ARG A 44 19.02 -5.21 -3.78
CA ARG A 44 17.92 -4.27 -4.00
C ARG A 44 18.41 -3.20 -4.98
N PRO A 45 17.68 -2.87 -6.06
CA PRO A 45 17.93 -1.65 -6.82
C PRO A 45 18.03 -0.49 -5.81
N LEU A 46 19.17 0.20 -5.77
CA LEU A 46 19.51 1.22 -4.76
C LEU A 46 18.44 2.31 -4.56
N ASP A 47 17.47 2.41 -5.48
CA ASP A 47 16.53 3.52 -5.55
C ASP A 47 15.20 3.31 -4.79
N VAL A 48 14.78 2.07 -4.48
CA VAL A 48 13.66 1.85 -3.53
C VAL A 48 14.21 1.90 -2.11
N SER A 49 14.70 3.08 -1.74
CA SER A 49 15.30 3.32 -0.44
C SER A 49 14.30 3.03 0.69
N PRO A 50 14.78 2.65 1.89
CA PRO A 50 13.94 2.40 3.08
C PRO A 50 13.11 3.61 3.55
N GLY A 51 13.20 4.75 2.85
CA GLY A 51 12.38 5.93 3.08
C GLY A 51 11.01 5.92 2.39
N TYR A 52 10.78 5.04 1.40
CA TYR A 52 9.55 5.04 0.58
C TYR A 52 8.69 3.79 0.77
N VAL A 53 9.32 2.63 0.92
CA VAL A 53 8.65 1.38 1.30
C VAL A 53 9.12 0.94 2.69
N ASP A 54 8.23 0.30 3.45
CA ASP A 54 8.52 -0.29 4.76
C ASP A 54 8.71 -1.82 4.68
N GLU A 55 8.82 -2.48 5.83
CA GLU A 55 9.09 -3.93 5.93
C GLU A 55 8.03 -4.78 5.20
N GLN A 56 6.81 -4.26 5.03
CA GLN A 56 5.74 -4.98 4.32
C GLN A 56 6.11 -5.30 2.87
N PHE A 57 6.91 -4.45 2.22
CA PHE A 57 7.36 -4.71 0.86
C PHE A 57 8.34 -5.89 0.80
N VAL A 58 9.16 -6.08 1.84
CA VAL A 58 10.05 -7.24 1.95
C VAL A 58 9.23 -8.52 2.12
N GLU A 59 8.18 -8.49 2.94
CA GLU A 59 7.27 -9.63 3.08
C GLU A 59 6.61 -10.01 1.75
N LEU A 60 6.27 -9.02 0.90
CA LEU A 60 5.76 -9.29 -0.44
C LEU A 60 6.81 -9.96 -1.33
N GLU A 61 8.07 -9.51 -1.29
CA GLU A 61 9.18 -10.13 -2.03
C GLU A 61 9.38 -11.60 -1.61
N GLU A 62 9.28 -11.91 -0.31
CA GLU A 62 9.43 -13.27 0.21
C GLU A 62 8.31 -14.23 -0.21
N LEU A 63 7.15 -13.71 -0.61
CA LEU A 63 6.04 -14.51 -1.14
C LEU A 63 6.22 -14.90 -2.61
N GLN A 64 7.14 -14.27 -3.33
CA GLN A 64 7.43 -14.60 -4.71
C GLN A 64 8.28 -15.88 -4.80
N ASP A 65 7.83 -16.86 -5.58
CA ASP A 65 8.55 -18.10 -5.84
C ASP A 65 8.57 -18.47 -7.34
N ASP A 66 9.26 -19.55 -7.70
CA ASP A 66 9.36 -20.03 -9.09
C ASP A 66 7.98 -20.38 -9.72
N ALA A 67 6.94 -20.61 -8.91
CA ALA A 67 5.60 -20.88 -9.37
C ALA A 67 4.77 -19.61 -9.59
N THR A 68 5.14 -18.49 -8.97
CA THR A 68 4.52 -17.16 -9.14
C THR A 68 5.57 -16.05 -9.32
N PRO A 69 6.33 -16.05 -10.43
CA PRO A 69 7.50 -15.18 -10.59
C PRO A 69 7.19 -13.67 -10.68
N ASN A 70 5.93 -13.28 -10.90
CA ASN A 70 5.52 -11.87 -11.06
C ASN A 70 4.58 -11.39 -9.93
N PHE A 71 4.53 -12.11 -8.81
CA PHE A 71 3.59 -11.81 -7.73
C PHE A 71 3.69 -10.36 -7.24
N VAL A 72 4.90 -9.83 -7.03
CA VAL A 72 5.08 -8.46 -6.53
C VAL A 72 4.62 -7.43 -7.57
N GLU A 73 4.91 -7.67 -8.86
CA GLU A 73 4.46 -6.80 -9.96
C GLU A 73 2.94 -6.79 -10.09
N GLU A 74 2.28 -7.94 -9.95
CA GLU A 74 0.82 -8.05 -9.96
C GLU A 74 0.18 -7.28 -8.79
N VAL A 75 0.73 -7.41 -7.57
CA VAL A 75 0.25 -6.67 -6.40
C VAL A 75 0.44 -5.16 -6.57
N VAL A 76 1.59 -4.72 -7.10
CA VAL A 76 1.85 -3.31 -7.37
C VAL A 76 0.93 -2.77 -8.48
N SER A 77 0.64 -3.56 -9.51
CA SER A 77 -0.31 -3.19 -10.56
C SER A 77 -1.72 -2.98 -10.00
N LEU A 78 -2.19 -3.87 -9.13
CA LEU A 78 -3.47 -3.72 -8.44
C LEU A 78 -3.50 -2.47 -7.56
N PHE A 79 -2.40 -2.17 -6.86
CA PHE A 79 -2.27 -0.94 -6.10
C PHE A 79 -2.42 0.31 -6.98
N TYR A 80 -1.85 0.34 -8.19
CA TYR A 80 -2.01 1.47 -9.11
C TYR A 80 -3.43 1.65 -9.59
N GLU A 81 -4.14 0.57 -9.92
CA GLU A 81 -5.54 0.62 -10.34
C GLU A 81 -6.44 1.18 -9.22
N ASP A 82 -6.27 0.68 -7.99
CA ASP A 82 -7.01 1.16 -6.84
C ASP A 82 -6.70 2.61 -6.52
N SER A 83 -5.42 2.99 -6.56
CA SER A 83 -4.96 4.35 -6.28
C SER A 83 -5.52 5.35 -7.29
N ALA A 84 -5.49 5.04 -8.59
CA ALA A 84 -6.02 5.92 -9.62
C ALA A 84 -7.52 6.19 -9.42
N ARG A 85 -8.29 5.15 -9.11
CA ARG A 85 -9.73 5.27 -8.80
C ARG A 85 -9.97 6.12 -7.56
N LEU A 86 -9.21 5.90 -6.48
CA LEU A 86 -9.36 6.64 -5.23
C LEU A 86 -8.96 8.11 -5.37
N ILE A 87 -7.82 8.40 -6.00
CA ILE A 87 -7.37 9.77 -6.28
C ILE A 87 -8.45 10.53 -7.04
N HIS A 88 -9.00 9.94 -8.10
CA HIS A 88 -10.06 10.58 -8.88
C HIS A 88 -11.32 10.87 -8.04
N ALA A 89 -11.76 9.88 -7.25
CA ALA A 89 -12.94 10.04 -6.39
C ALA A 89 -12.74 11.11 -5.31
N ILE A 90 -11.53 11.24 -4.77
CA ILE A 90 -11.16 12.26 -3.78
C ILE A 90 -11.13 13.65 -4.42
N ASP A 91 -10.50 13.82 -5.59
CA ASP A 91 -10.48 15.09 -6.33
C ASP A 91 -11.93 15.58 -6.57
N GLN A 92 -12.82 14.71 -7.08
CA GLN A 92 -14.22 15.05 -7.27
C GLN A 92 -14.94 15.40 -5.96
N SER A 93 -14.66 14.68 -4.88
CA SER A 93 -15.32 14.93 -3.59
C SER A 93 -14.85 16.22 -2.91
N LEU A 94 -13.63 16.70 -3.20
CA LEU A 94 -13.10 17.97 -2.72
C LEU A 94 -13.64 19.18 -3.49
N GLU A 95 -14.10 18.97 -4.73
CA GLU A 95 -14.74 19.99 -5.57
C GLU A 95 -16.25 20.15 -5.25
N ASN A 96 -16.86 19.16 -4.60
CA ASN A 96 -18.27 19.21 -4.22
C ASN A 96 -18.56 20.22 -3.10
N HIS A 97 -19.71 20.88 -3.18
CA HIS A 97 -20.17 21.81 -2.16
C HIS A 97 -21.64 21.52 -1.76
N PRO A 98 -21.91 21.21 -0.48
CA PRO A 98 -20.96 21.09 0.63
C PRO A 98 -20.04 19.87 0.52
N ILE A 99 -18.85 19.93 1.13
CA ILE A 99 -17.89 18.82 1.15
C ILE A 99 -18.39 17.75 2.14
N ASP A 100 -18.44 16.50 1.67
CA ASP A 100 -18.74 15.34 2.51
C ASP A 100 -17.45 14.76 3.11
N PHE A 101 -17.12 15.21 4.32
CA PHE A 101 -15.93 14.75 5.05
C PHE A 101 -15.99 13.27 5.45
N ALA A 102 -17.17 12.71 5.68
CA ALA A 102 -17.30 11.29 6.03
C ALA A 102 -16.95 10.39 4.83
N LYS A 103 -17.38 10.81 3.64
CA LYS A 103 -17.03 10.15 2.38
C LYS A 103 -15.54 10.27 2.08
N LEU A 104 -14.95 11.45 2.29
CA LEU A 104 -13.50 11.66 2.14
C LEU A 104 -12.67 10.82 3.12
N ASP A 105 -13.07 10.74 4.39
CA ASP A 105 -12.41 9.89 5.40
C ASP A 105 -12.47 8.41 5.00
N ASN A 106 -13.61 7.95 4.46
CA ASN A 106 -13.75 6.59 3.95
C ASN A 106 -12.82 6.29 2.77
N TYR A 107 -12.72 7.22 1.80
CA TYR A 107 -11.78 7.06 0.68
C TYR A 107 -10.33 7.00 1.16
N MET A 108 -9.94 7.86 2.11
CA MET A 108 -8.58 7.81 2.66
C MET A 108 -8.31 6.57 3.49
N TYR A 109 -9.31 6.05 4.21
CA TYR A 109 -9.18 4.78 4.91
C TYR A 109 -8.89 3.63 3.92
N GLN A 110 -9.61 3.59 2.79
CA GLN A 110 -9.36 2.61 1.72
C GLN A 110 -7.97 2.80 1.10
N PHE A 111 -7.59 4.04 0.79
CA PHE A 111 -6.30 4.34 0.19
C PHE A 111 -5.14 4.00 1.13
N LYS A 112 -5.29 4.29 2.42
CA LYS A 112 -4.34 3.87 3.46
C LYS A 112 -4.21 2.35 3.51
N GLY A 113 -5.31 1.61 3.40
CA GLY A 113 -5.30 0.14 3.36
C GLY A 113 -4.51 -0.40 2.16
N SER A 114 -4.84 0.08 0.96
CA SER A 114 -4.13 -0.29 -0.28
C SER A 114 -2.65 0.11 -0.26
N SER A 115 -2.33 1.29 0.28
CA SER A 115 -0.95 1.73 0.49
C SER A 115 -0.21 0.84 1.49
N SER A 116 -0.90 0.37 2.53
CA SER A 116 -0.30 -0.51 3.52
C SER A 116 0.03 -1.87 2.92
N SER A 117 -0.76 -2.42 2.00
CA SER A 117 -0.47 -3.74 1.43
C SER A 117 0.82 -3.82 0.61
N ILE A 118 1.30 -2.70 0.07
CA ILE A 118 2.61 -2.62 -0.63
C ILE A 118 3.69 -1.91 0.19
N GLY A 119 3.43 -1.66 1.46
CA GLY A 119 4.38 -0.95 2.33
C GLY A 119 4.64 0.50 1.95
N ALA A 120 3.74 1.19 1.24
CA ALA A 120 3.91 2.58 0.77
C ALA A 120 3.91 3.58 1.94
N LYS A 121 5.04 3.68 2.63
CA LYS A 121 5.22 4.35 3.92
C LYS A 121 4.76 5.80 3.92
N LYS A 122 5.25 6.59 2.97
CA LYS A 122 4.94 8.03 2.92
C LYS A 122 3.49 8.30 2.53
N VAL A 123 2.96 7.57 1.55
CA VAL A 123 1.56 7.68 1.13
C VAL A 123 0.64 7.36 2.33
N LYS A 124 0.95 6.30 3.09
CA LYS A 124 0.24 5.92 4.33
C LYS A 124 0.24 7.04 5.39
N THR A 125 1.36 7.74 5.54
CA THR A 125 1.48 8.90 6.45
C THR A 125 0.56 10.04 6.00
N GLU A 126 0.61 10.43 4.74
CA GLU A 126 -0.25 11.50 4.20
C GLU A 126 -1.73 11.14 4.29
N CYS A 127 -2.11 9.88 4.03
CA CYS A 127 -3.49 9.41 4.24
C CYS A 127 -3.94 9.62 5.69
N THR A 128 -3.08 9.28 6.66
CA THR A 128 -3.39 9.44 8.09
C THR A 128 -3.59 10.90 8.46
N GLN A 129 -2.70 11.79 7.98
CA GLN A 129 -2.81 13.23 8.22
C GLN A 129 -4.08 13.82 7.57
N PHE A 130 -4.45 13.36 6.38
CA PHE A 130 -5.67 13.83 5.70
C PHE A 130 -6.93 13.42 6.48
N MET A 131 -6.97 12.19 7.01
CA MET A 131 -8.08 11.72 7.84
C MET A 131 -8.27 12.58 9.10
N GLU A 132 -7.17 13.04 9.73
CA GLU A 132 -7.25 13.98 10.85
C GLU A 132 -7.91 15.30 10.44
N TYR A 133 -7.58 15.83 9.27
CA TYR A 133 -8.23 17.02 8.73
C TYR A 133 -9.69 16.79 8.35
N CYS A 134 -10.07 15.60 7.91
CA CYS A 134 -11.48 15.24 7.70
C CYS A 134 -12.26 15.30 9.01
N ARG A 135 -11.71 14.72 10.08
CA ARG A 135 -12.32 14.73 11.43
C ARG A 135 -12.43 16.13 12.00
N ALA A 136 -11.44 16.99 11.72
CA ALA A 136 -11.45 18.40 12.10
C ALA A 136 -12.27 19.29 11.14
N GLN A 137 -12.86 18.74 10.08
CA GLN A 137 -13.57 19.46 9.02
C GLN A 137 -12.75 20.60 8.40
N ASN A 138 -11.43 20.42 8.29
CA ASN A 138 -10.50 21.41 7.77
C ASN A 138 -10.28 21.21 6.27
N VAL A 139 -11.02 21.97 5.45
CA VAL A 139 -10.97 21.90 3.98
C VAL A 139 -9.57 22.20 3.44
N GLU A 140 -8.93 23.25 3.95
CA GLU A 140 -7.61 23.68 3.47
C GLU A 140 -6.52 22.66 3.84
N GLY A 141 -6.63 22.06 5.04
CA GLY A 141 -5.80 20.95 5.46
C GLY A 141 -5.95 19.74 4.55
N CYS A 142 -7.19 19.33 4.27
CA CYS A 142 -7.49 18.24 3.34
C CYS A 142 -6.86 18.50 1.96
N LYS A 143 -7.12 19.67 1.36
CA LYS A 143 -6.58 20.02 0.04
C LYS A 143 -5.05 20.01 0.02
N ARG A 144 -4.39 20.58 1.03
CA ARG A 144 -2.94 20.60 1.13
C ARG A 144 -2.35 19.20 1.21
N THR A 145 -2.83 18.40 2.16
CA THR A 145 -2.32 17.04 2.37
C THR A 145 -2.60 16.15 1.16
N PHE A 146 -3.70 16.36 0.44
CA PHE A 146 -3.96 15.60 -0.78
C PHE A 146 -3.00 15.93 -1.92
N GLN A 147 -2.56 17.18 -2.05
CA GLN A 147 -1.50 17.52 -3.01
C GLN A 147 -0.16 16.88 -2.62
N GLN A 148 0.16 16.84 -1.33
CA GLN A 148 1.36 16.14 -0.82
C GLN A 148 1.28 14.64 -1.11
N LEU A 149 0.13 14.03 -0.85
CA LEU A 149 -0.15 12.62 -1.14
C LEU A 149 0.07 12.31 -2.62
N LYS A 150 -0.48 13.11 -3.55
CA LYS A 150 -0.27 12.93 -4.99
C LYS A 150 1.22 12.99 -5.38
N GLY A 151 1.98 13.89 -4.74
CA GLY A 151 3.43 14.01 -4.93
C GLY A 151 4.20 12.78 -4.46
N GLU A 152 3.89 12.28 -3.25
CA GLU A 152 4.54 11.08 -2.70
C GLU A 152 4.15 9.80 -3.46
N TYR A 153 2.88 9.70 -3.90
CA TYR A 153 2.42 8.64 -4.78
C TYR A 153 3.19 8.62 -6.10
N THR A 154 3.31 9.77 -6.78
CA THR A 154 4.04 9.86 -8.05
C THR A 154 5.52 9.50 -7.89
N THR A 155 6.13 9.93 -6.78
CA THR A 155 7.52 9.57 -6.46
C THR A 155 7.67 8.06 -6.25
N LEU A 156 6.74 7.44 -5.51
CA LEU A 156 6.73 6.00 -5.29
C LEU A 156 6.58 5.23 -6.59
N GLN A 157 5.65 5.64 -7.47
CA GLN A 157 5.44 5.00 -8.78
C GLN A 157 6.75 4.95 -9.58
N ARG A 158 7.46 6.07 -9.71
CA ARG A 158 8.74 6.11 -10.44
C ARG A 158 9.79 5.17 -9.85
N LYS A 159 9.85 5.07 -8.52
CA LYS A 159 10.79 4.19 -7.83
C LYS A 159 10.49 2.72 -8.07
N LEU A 160 9.22 2.36 -8.03
CA LEU A 160 8.77 1.00 -8.33
C LEU A 160 8.94 0.68 -9.82
N GLU A 161 8.69 1.61 -10.73
CA GLU A 161 8.99 1.45 -12.16
C GLU A 161 10.48 1.17 -12.42
N ILE A 162 11.38 1.89 -11.75
CA ILE A 162 12.83 1.63 -11.82
C ILE A 162 13.20 0.27 -11.21
N TYR A 163 12.48 -0.15 -10.16
CA TYR A 163 12.72 -1.43 -9.49
C TYR A 163 12.38 -2.64 -10.37
N PHE A 164 11.31 -2.55 -11.17
CA PHE A 164 10.88 -3.63 -12.06
C PHE A 164 11.54 -3.61 -13.46
N GLN A 165 12.44 -2.66 -13.72
CA GLN A 165 13.24 -2.59 -14.96
C GLN A 165 14.51 -3.44 -14.85
#